data_AF-A0AAU9GFJ3-F1
#
_entry.id   AF-A0AAU9GFJ3-F1
#
_cell.length_a   1.000
_cell.length_b   1.000
_cell.length_c   1.000
_cell.angle_alpha   90.00
_cell.angle_beta   90.00
_cell.angle_gamma   90.00
#
_symmetry.space_group_name_H-M   'P 1'
#
loop_
_entity.id
_entity.type
_entity.pdbx_description
1 polymer ?
#
loop_
_entity_poly.entity_id
_entity_poly.type
_entity_poly.pdbx_seq_one_letter_code
_entity_poly.pdbx_strand_id
1 'polypeptide(L)'
;MCEECECSTCMNDKQCCWFFAGWNIAKSCMCAILASVQIHKYSSWMKDGRAHGSDFLILNSCDAKLAFWSVILAASIMHLMSGSLLVIGLFKDIRWLFLLGKTTSHIFPCAMLFSILAPVVHCVCMVRVCRFYKSHWR
;
A
#
# COMPACT_ATOMS: atom_id res chain seq x y z
N MET A 1 37.40 -13.25 -21.50
CA MET A 1 36.16 -12.54 -21.14
C MET A 1 36.28 -11.16 -21.76
N CYS A 2 35.40 -10.80 -22.70
CA CYS A 2 35.47 -9.52 -23.41
C CYS A 2 34.84 -8.40 -22.57
N GLU A 3 35.53 -7.27 -22.43
CA GLU A 3 35.05 -6.04 -21.75
C GLU A 3 33.75 -5.49 -22.37
N GLU A 4 33.48 -5.79 -23.64
CA GLU A 4 32.22 -5.43 -24.30
C GLU A 4 30.99 -6.13 -23.70
N CYS A 5 31.16 -7.34 -23.14
CA CYS A 5 30.08 -8.05 -22.46
C CYS A 5 29.71 -7.36 -21.15
N GLU A 6 30.67 -6.84 -20.39
CA GLU A 6 30.42 -6.10 -19.14
C GLU A 6 29.68 -4.79 -19.40
N CYS A 7 30.04 -4.09 -20.49
CA CYS A 7 29.44 -2.82 -20.88
C CYS A 7 27.95 -2.99 -21.28
N SER A 8 27.65 -4.07 -22.00
CA SER A 8 26.28 -4.47 -22.37
C SER A 8 25.39 -4.79 -21.15
N THR A 9 25.89 -5.61 -20.22
CA THR A 9 25.15 -5.94 -18.99
C THR A 9 24.93 -4.70 -18.10
N CYS A 10 25.93 -3.84 -17.96
CA CYS A 10 25.85 -2.64 -17.14
C CYS A 10 24.82 -1.63 -17.69
N MET A 11 24.72 -1.49 -19.01
CA MET A 11 23.68 -0.67 -19.65
C MET A 11 22.27 -1.22 -19.42
N ASN A 12 22.09 -2.54 -19.54
CA ASN A 12 20.79 -3.18 -19.32
C ASN A 12 20.33 -3.05 -17.86
N ASP A 13 21.25 -3.18 -16.90
CA ASP A 13 20.95 -3.04 -15.47
C ASP A 13 20.51 -1.62 -15.10
N LYS A 14 21.18 -0.60 -15.66
CA LYS A 14 20.82 0.80 -15.44
C LYS A 14 19.43 1.11 -15.99
N GLN A 15 19.10 0.63 -17.19
CA GLN A 15 17.76 0.77 -17.77
C GLN A 15 16.69 0.08 -16.92
N CYS A 16 16.98 -1.13 -16.41
CA CYS A 16 16.07 -1.85 -15.51
C CYS A 16 15.80 -1.06 -14.22
N CYS A 17 16.84 -0.46 -13.63
CA CYS A 17 16.69 0.38 -12.44
C CYS A 17 15.84 1.63 -12.70
N TRP A 18 16.03 2.29 -13.84
CA TRP A 18 15.21 3.42 -14.25
C TRP A 18 13.75 3.04 -14.47
N PHE A 19 13.51 1.93 -15.17
CA PHE A 19 12.16 1.39 -15.37
C PHE A 19 11.50 1.07 -14.03
N PHE A 20 12.19 0.38 -13.13
CA PHE A 20 11.68 0.03 -11.81
C PHE A 20 11.32 1.26 -10.97
N ALA A 21 12.18 2.28 -10.97
CA ALA A 21 11.93 3.54 -10.26
C ALA A 21 10.70 4.28 -10.84
N GLY A 22 10.62 4.39 -12.17
CA GLY A 22 9.47 4.97 -12.86
C GLY A 22 8.17 4.20 -12.63
N TRP A 23 8.23 2.87 -12.65
CA TRP A 23 7.10 2.00 -12.35
C TRP A 23 6.60 2.17 -10.91
N ASN A 24 7.51 2.29 -9.93
CA ASN A 24 7.14 2.56 -8.54
C ASN A 24 6.42 3.89 -8.39
N ILE A 25 6.87 4.94 -9.08
CA ILE A 25 6.20 6.25 -9.09
C ILE A 25 4.80 6.11 -9.70
N ALA A 26 4.69 5.55 -10.91
CA ALA A 26 3.43 5.41 -11.63
C ALA A 26 2.39 4.63 -10.81
N LYS A 27 2.77 3.46 -10.28
CA LYS A 27 1.89 2.62 -9.46
C LYS A 27 1.45 3.35 -8.18
N SER A 28 2.36 4.08 -7.54
CA SER A 28 2.04 4.83 -6.31
C SER A 28 1.06 5.96 -6.56
N CYS A 29 1.25 6.71 -7.65
CA CYS A 29 0.31 7.76 -8.06
C CYS A 29 -1.08 7.20 -8.35
N MET A 30 -1.17 6.10 -9.10
CA MET A 30 -2.45 5.42 -9.36
C MET A 30 -3.13 4.99 -8.06
N CYS A 31 -2.40 4.35 -7.15
CA CYS A 31 -2.93 3.94 -5.84
C CYS A 31 -3.37 5.14 -4.97
N ALA A 32 -2.60 6.23 -4.95
CA ALA A 32 -2.91 7.42 -4.18
C ALA A 32 -4.19 8.10 -4.67
N ILE A 33 -4.37 8.21 -6.00
CA ILE A 33 -5.58 8.76 -6.62
C ILE A 33 -6.79 7.89 -6.25
N LEU A 34 -6.68 6.56 -6.45
CA LEU A 34 -7.77 5.63 -6.14
C LEU A 34 -8.15 5.68 -4.66
N ALA A 35 -7.18 5.64 -3.76
CA ALA A 35 -7.44 5.71 -2.31
C ALA A 35 -8.09 7.04 -1.91
N SER A 36 -7.63 8.16 -2.47
CA SER A 36 -8.19 9.49 -2.19
C SER A 36 -9.65 9.61 -2.65
N VAL A 37 -9.98 9.11 -3.85
CA VAL A 37 -11.36 9.08 -4.36
C VAL A 37 -12.25 8.24 -3.46
N GLN A 38 -11.78 7.07 -3.02
CA GLN A 38 -12.55 6.20 -2.12
C GLN A 38 -12.77 6.85 -0.76
N ILE A 39 -11.73 7.42 -0.15
CA ILE A 39 -11.82 8.15 1.13
C ILE A 39 -12.84 9.29 1.03
N HIS A 40 -12.79 10.07 -0.05
CA HIS A 40 -13.75 11.16 -0.26
C HIS A 40 -15.19 10.65 -0.36
N LYS A 41 -15.42 9.59 -1.15
CA LYS A 41 -16.74 8.95 -1.29
C LYS A 41 -17.29 8.44 0.04
N TYR A 42 -16.49 7.72 0.83
CA TYR A 42 -16.91 7.19 2.13
C TYR A 42 -17.12 8.31 3.16
N SER A 43 -16.30 9.35 3.14
CA SER A 43 -16.44 10.51 4.02
C SER A 43 -17.73 11.29 3.75
N SER A 44 -18.07 11.52 2.47
CA SER A 44 -19.34 12.15 2.10
C SER A 44 -20.53 11.31 2.55
N TRP A 45 -20.51 10.01 2.22
CA TRP A 45 -21.59 9.09 2.57
C TRP A 45 -21.82 8.99 4.09
N MET A 46 -20.75 9.03 4.89
CA MET A 46 -20.87 9.05 6.35
C MET A 46 -21.53 10.32 6.91
N LYS A 47 -21.31 11.47 6.28
CA LYS A 47 -21.95 12.72 6.71
C LYS A 47 -23.45 12.66 6.45
N ASP A 48 -23.84 12.14 5.29
CA ASP A 48 -25.26 12.02 4.91
C ASP A 48 -25.99 10.91 5.68
N GLY A 49 -25.32 9.78 5.91
CA GLY A 49 -25.87 8.64 6.64
C GLY A 49 -26.10 8.90 8.13
N ARG A 50 -25.24 9.72 8.77
CA ARG A 50 -25.48 10.18 10.15
C ARG A 50 -26.68 11.11 10.26
N ALA A 51 -26.93 11.94 9.24
CA ALA A 51 -28.10 12.81 9.22
C ALA A 51 -29.42 12.02 9.13
N HIS A 52 -29.39 10.80 8.59
CA HIS A 52 -30.58 9.97 8.37
C HIS A 52 -30.75 8.82 9.38
N GLY A 53 -29.96 8.78 10.47
CA GLY A 53 -30.14 7.79 11.55
C GLY A 53 -29.86 6.34 11.13
N SER A 54 -28.94 6.12 10.19
CA SER A 54 -28.61 4.79 9.66
C SER A 54 -28.07 3.82 10.73
N ASP A 55 -28.40 2.53 10.57
CA ASP A 55 -28.09 1.45 11.52
C ASP A 55 -26.60 1.33 11.88
N PHE A 56 -26.32 1.05 13.15
CA PHE A 56 -24.97 0.89 13.75
C PHE A 56 -24.06 -0.06 12.96
N LEU A 57 -24.62 -1.11 12.35
CA LEU A 57 -23.88 -2.12 11.60
C LEU A 57 -23.33 -1.58 10.28
N ILE A 58 -24.02 -0.61 9.66
CA ILE A 58 -23.60 0.02 8.41
C ILE A 58 -22.48 1.03 8.69
N LEU A 59 -22.57 1.79 9.79
CA LEU A 59 -21.52 2.72 10.24
C LEU A 59 -20.19 1.99 10.51
N ASN A 60 -20.20 0.90 11.27
CA ASN A 60 -18.98 0.11 11.54
C ASN A 60 -18.31 -0.42 10.27
N SER A 61 -19.10 -0.85 9.28
CA SER A 61 -18.57 -1.31 7.99
C SER A 61 -17.92 -0.18 7.18
N CYS A 62 -18.39 1.05 7.36
CA CYS A 62 -17.88 2.23 6.68
C CYS A 62 -16.56 2.72 7.31
N ASP A 63 -16.46 2.69 8.64
CA ASP A 63 -15.25 3.06 9.37
C ASP A 63 -14.08 2.11 9.05
N ALA A 64 -14.34 0.80 8.99
CA ALA A 64 -13.34 -0.19 8.61
C ALA A 64 -12.80 0.03 7.17
N LYS A 65 -13.69 0.36 6.23
CA LYS A 65 -13.30 0.68 4.84
C LYS A 65 -12.50 1.97 4.77
N LEU A 66 -12.89 3.01 5.50
CA LEU A 66 -12.15 4.26 5.56
C LEU A 66 -10.73 4.06 6.11
N ALA A 67 -10.61 3.28 7.19
CA ALA A 67 -9.31 2.95 7.78
C ALA A 67 -8.42 2.19 6.78
N PHE A 68 -8.98 1.19 6.08
CA PHE A 68 -8.27 0.42 5.06
C PHE A 68 -7.72 1.30 3.94
N TRP A 69 -8.55 2.15 3.35
CA TRP A 69 -8.12 3.05 2.27
C TRP A 69 -7.11 4.10 2.74
N SER A 70 -7.20 4.55 3.99
CA SER A 70 -6.23 5.48 4.59
C SER A 70 -4.84 4.84 4.74
N VAL A 71 -4.77 3.56 5.13
CA VAL A 71 -3.51 2.80 5.19
C VAL A 71 -2.91 2.64 3.79
N ILE A 72 -3.73 2.32 2.78
CA ILE A 72 -3.27 2.23 1.38
C ILE A 72 -2.72 3.59 0.91
N LEU A 73 -3.39 4.69 1.23
CA LEU A 73 -2.94 6.03 0.86
C LEU A 73 -1.58 6.35 1.49
N ALA A 74 -1.43 6.14 2.81
CA ALA A 74 -0.17 6.36 3.51
C ALA A 74 0.97 5.50 2.93
N ALA A 75 0.70 4.22 2.67
CA ALA A 75 1.66 3.32 2.04
C ALA A 75 2.04 3.79 0.63
N SER A 76 1.07 4.26 -0.17
CA SER A 76 1.33 4.76 -1.52
C SER A 76 2.22 6.01 -1.53
N ILE A 77 2.07 6.92 -0.56
CA ILE A 77 2.94 8.09 -0.41
C ILE A 77 4.37 7.67 -0.08
N MET A 78 4.55 6.73 0.86
CA MET A 78 5.89 6.20 1.18
C MET A 78 6.53 5.51 -0.03
N HIS A 79 5.74 4.79 -0.83
CA HIS A 79 6.23 4.12 -2.04
C HIS A 79 6.57 5.11 -3.16
N LEU A 80 5.83 6.22 -3.26
CA LEU A 80 6.15 7.33 -4.15
C LEU A 80 7.49 7.96 -3.77
N MET A 81 7.72 8.19 -2.46
CA MET A 81 9.01 8.67 -1.96
C MET A 81 10.14 7.69 -2.30
N SER A 82 9.92 6.39 -2.14
CA SER A 82 10.88 5.35 -2.54
C SER A 82 11.27 5.44 -4.02
N GLY A 83 10.29 5.55 -4.93
CA GLY A 83 10.53 5.73 -6.36
C GLY A 83 11.33 7.00 -6.67
N SER A 84 10.98 8.12 -6.03
CA SER A 84 11.72 9.39 -6.17
C SER A 84 13.17 9.29 -5.66
N LEU A 85 13.40 8.61 -4.53
CA LEU A 85 14.75 8.38 -4.00
C LEU A 85 15.60 7.53 -4.95
N LEU A 86 15.01 6.51 -5.58
CA LEU A 86 15.69 5.71 -6.61
C LEU A 86 16.06 6.56 -7.83
N VAL A 87 15.14 7.39 -8.33
CA VAL A 87 15.41 8.31 -9.45
C VAL A 87 16.55 9.27 -9.12
N ILE A 88 16.49 9.94 -7.95
CA ILE A 88 17.53 10.89 -7.55
C ILE A 88 18.86 10.17 -7.33
N GLY A 89 18.83 8.98 -6.73
CA GLY A 89 20.02 8.15 -6.51
C GLY A 89 20.69 7.74 -7.82
N LEU A 90 19.92 7.35 -8.83
CA LEU A 90 20.41 7.02 -10.18
C LEU A 90 20.88 8.25 -10.96
N PHE A 91 20.20 9.39 -10.80
CA PHE A 91 20.53 10.61 -11.54
C PHE A 91 21.78 11.30 -11.01
N LYS A 92 21.99 11.26 -9.69
CA LYS A 92 23.13 11.89 -9.00
C LYS A 92 24.26 10.90 -8.67
N ASP A 93 24.12 9.62 -9.05
CA ASP A 93 25.02 8.52 -8.68
C ASP A 93 25.29 8.44 -7.16
N ILE A 94 24.26 8.71 -6.35
CA ILE A 94 24.34 8.70 -4.88
C ILE A 94 23.90 7.33 -4.35
N ARG A 95 24.88 6.48 -4.03
CA ARG A 95 24.65 5.09 -3.58
C ARG A 95 23.73 4.95 -2.37
N TRP A 96 23.90 5.78 -1.34
CA TRP A 96 23.10 5.66 -0.11
C TRP A 96 21.62 6.01 -0.35
N LEU A 97 21.35 6.96 -1.23
CA LEU A 97 19.98 7.36 -1.59
C LEU A 97 19.29 6.27 -2.40
N PHE A 98 20.01 5.64 -3.32
CA PHE A 98 19.53 4.48 -4.05
C PHE A 98 19.21 3.30 -3.12
N LEU A 99 20.10 2.99 -2.17
CA LEU A 99 19.88 1.93 -1.18
C LEU A 99 18.68 2.21 -0.28
N LEU A 100 18.50 3.48 0.13
CA LEU A 100 17.36 3.91 0.92
C LEU A 100 16.05 3.76 0.12
N GLY A 101 16.05 4.22 -1.13
CA GLY A 101 14.93 4.04 -2.07
C GLY A 101 14.58 2.55 -2.27
N LYS A 102 15.59 1.71 -2.49
CA LYS A 102 15.40 0.25 -2.63
C LYS A 102 14.78 -0.36 -1.36
N THR A 103 15.31 -0.03 -0.20
CA THR A 103 14.84 -0.58 1.09
C THR A 103 13.41 -0.16 1.38
N THR A 104 13.10 1.12 1.15
CA THR A 104 11.74 1.66 1.35
C THR A 104 10.74 1.11 0.34
N SER A 105 11.17 0.66 -0.85
CA SER A 105 10.26 0.04 -1.84
C SER A 105 9.60 -1.24 -1.33
N HIS A 106 10.22 -1.93 -0.37
CA HIS A 106 9.66 -3.15 0.23
C HIS A 106 8.54 -2.87 1.26
N ILE A 107 8.42 -1.64 1.76
CA ILE A 107 7.41 -1.29 2.78
C ILE A 107 5.99 -1.40 2.19
N PHE A 108 5.79 -0.97 0.95
CA PHE A 108 4.49 -1.00 0.29
C PHE A 108 3.92 -2.41 0.05
N PRO A 109 4.66 -3.37 -0.54
CA PRO A 109 4.17 -4.74 -0.67
C PRO A 109 3.94 -5.39 0.70
N CYS A 110 4.77 -5.12 1.71
CA CYS A 110 4.51 -5.56 3.08
C CYS A 110 3.21 -4.99 3.65
N ALA A 111 2.99 -3.67 3.52
CA ALA A 111 1.76 -3.03 3.97
C ALA A 111 0.52 -3.61 3.27
N MET A 112 0.58 -3.78 1.94
CA MET A 112 -0.49 -4.43 1.17
C MET A 112 -0.76 -5.85 1.65
N LEU A 113 0.30 -6.64 1.91
CA LEU A 113 0.17 -8.00 2.41
C LEU A 113 -0.49 -8.02 3.80
N PHE A 114 -0.04 -7.18 4.74
CA PHE A 114 -0.62 -7.08 6.07
C PHE A 114 -2.07 -6.59 6.03
N SER A 115 -2.41 -5.65 5.16
CA SER A 115 -3.78 -5.16 4.98
C SER A 115 -4.74 -6.24 4.44
N ILE A 116 -4.24 -7.24 3.70
CA ILE A 116 -5.02 -8.41 3.25
C ILE A 116 -5.08 -9.49 4.34
N LEU A 117 -3.96 -9.75 5.04
CA LEU A 117 -3.90 -10.79 6.06
C LEU A 117 -4.70 -10.44 7.33
N ALA A 118 -4.71 -9.17 7.74
CA ALA A 118 -5.43 -8.72 8.93
C ALA A 118 -6.93 -9.08 8.92
N PRO A 119 -7.73 -8.81 7.86
CA PRO A 119 -9.13 -9.22 7.81
C PRO A 119 -9.29 -10.74 7.78
N VAL A 120 -8.39 -11.49 7.14
CA VAL A 120 -8.43 -12.97 7.15
C VAL A 120 -8.25 -13.50 8.57
N VAL A 121 -7.24 -13.03 9.29
CA VAL A 121 -6.99 -13.40 10.69
C VAL A 121 -8.20 -13.01 11.56
N HIS A 122 -8.75 -11.82 11.38
CA HIS A 122 -9.93 -11.36 12.11
C HIS A 122 -11.14 -12.29 11.89
N CYS A 123 -11.44 -12.67 10.64
CA CYS A 123 -12.52 -13.61 10.33
C CYS A 123 -12.32 -14.98 11.00
N VAL A 124 -11.09 -15.53 10.94
CA VAL A 124 -10.77 -16.83 11.58
C VAL A 124 -10.95 -16.74 13.10
N CYS A 125 -10.48 -15.66 13.73
CA CYS A 125 -10.64 -15.43 15.16
C CYS A 125 -12.11 -15.28 15.54
N MET A 126 -12.89 -14.50 14.78
CA MET A 126 -14.33 -14.33 15.04
C MET A 126 -15.09 -15.65 14.98
N VAL A 127 -14.79 -16.54 14.03
CA VAL A 127 -15.40 -17.88 13.97
C VAL A 127 -15.12 -18.68 15.26
N ARG A 128 -13.90 -18.62 15.78
CA ARG A 128 -13.50 -19.28 17.02
C ARG A 128 -14.21 -18.67 18.23
N VAL A 129 -14.28 -17.35 18.31
CA VAL A 129 -15.00 -16.62 19.36
C VAL A 129 -16.48 -16.98 19.35
N CYS A 130 -17.14 -17.01 18.19
CA CYS A 130 -18.55 -17.41 18.07
C CYS A 130 -18.79 -18.86 18.50
N ARG A 131 -17.88 -19.79 18.16
CA ARG A 131 -17.97 -21.19 18.62
C ARG A 131 -17.80 -21.30 20.12
N PHE A 132 -16.83 -20.60 20.70
CA PHE A 132 -16.60 -20.56 22.14
C PHE A 132 -17.83 -20.04 22.88
N TYR A 133 -18.38 -18.90 22.44
CA TYR A 133 -19.61 -18.33 23.01
C TYR A 133 -20.79 -19.32 22.98
N LYS A 134 -21.04 -19.97 21.83
CA LYS A 134 -22.09 -20.98 21.70
C LYS A 134 -21.90 -22.21 22.62
N SER A 135 -20.65 -22.57 22.93
CA SER A 135 -20.34 -23.74 23.77
C SER A 135 -20.43 -23.50 25.27
N HIS A 136 -20.32 -22.24 25.71
CA HIS A 136 -20.24 -21.89 27.14
C HIS A 136 -21.45 -21.12 27.67
N TRP A 137 -22.19 -20.44 26.80
CA TRP A 137 -23.26 -19.51 27.18
C TRP A 137 -24.60 -19.77 26.47
N ARG A 138 -24.72 -20.90 25.77
CA ARG A 138 -25.96 -21.43 25.19
C ARG A 138 -26.09 -22.90 25.56
#